data_AF-A0AA47MW08-F1
#
_entry.id   AF-A0AA47MW08-F1
#
_cell.length_a   1.000
_cell.length_b   1.000
_cell.length_c   1.000
_cell.angle_alpha   90.00
_cell.angle_beta   90.00
_cell.angle_gamma   90.00
#
_symmetry.space_group_name_H-M   'P 1'
#
loop_
_entity.id
_entity.type
_entity.pdbx_description
1 polymer ?
#
loop_
_entity_poly.entity_id
_entity_poly.type
_entity_poly.pdbx_seq_one_letter_code
_entity_poly.pdbx_strand_id
1 'polypeptide(L)'
;MSVDNSEVEVATTDQAVMVFEPRTFKDAQTQWMDPAVEDHTYSKGSIIVPHMTTTPTPEISLSIAEDTLKGDKDCLLYTGIPLLVFTTLVSCLQGFAPQSSTMPAQDQVLLTLMKLRHNFVAADLVRRFKRSASQVSKTVTHWVDVLAEHTKDLIPWLPCDTIKATMPKVFLQHFSDLTCIIDCTESVLQKAKNLDSRSESYSHYYASNTVKYLVAIAP
;
A
#
# COMPACT_ATOMS: atom_id res chain seq x y z
N MET A 1 3.56 57.60 62.45
CA MET A 1 4.22 58.76 61.85
C MET A 1 5.47 58.24 61.16
N SER A 2 5.71 58.35 59.86
CA SER A 2 4.98 58.80 58.67
C SER A 2 5.83 58.18 57.53
N VAL A 3 5.30 57.22 56.77
CA VAL A 3 4.93 57.33 55.34
C VAL A 3 5.84 58.23 54.48
N ASP A 4 6.62 57.59 53.60
CA ASP A 4 6.84 57.94 52.18
C ASP A 4 7.54 56.71 51.54
N ASN A 5 6.90 55.79 50.81
CA ASN A 5 6.19 55.84 49.52
C ASN A 5 7.12 56.07 48.30
N SER A 6 7.95 55.07 48.00
CA SER A 6 8.59 54.90 46.69
C SER A 6 8.00 53.67 45.99
N GLU A 7 7.52 53.91 44.78
CA GLU A 7 6.55 53.13 44.00
C GLU A 7 6.94 51.66 43.76
N VAL A 8 5.97 50.78 44.00
CA VAL A 8 5.97 49.39 43.54
C VAL A 8 5.40 49.38 42.13
N GLU A 9 6.25 49.15 41.14
CA GLU A 9 5.84 48.99 39.74
C GLU A 9 5.10 47.65 39.59
N VAL A 10 3.77 47.72 39.52
CA VAL A 10 2.88 46.61 39.25
C VAL A 10 3.02 46.26 37.77
N ALA A 11 3.67 45.13 37.47
CA ALA A 11 3.64 44.54 36.13
C ALA A 11 2.23 43.98 35.87
N THR A 12 1.40 44.80 35.23
CA THR A 12 0.04 44.46 34.81
C THR A 12 0.12 43.40 33.71
N THR A 13 -0.44 42.23 33.97
CA THR A 13 -0.66 41.17 32.99
C THR A 13 -1.66 41.67 31.94
N ASP A 14 -1.18 42.00 30.74
CA ASP A 14 -2.04 42.37 29.62
C ASP A 14 -2.65 41.08 29.01
N GLN A 15 -3.79 40.67 29.54
CA GLN A 15 -4.63 39.66 28.91
C GLN A 15 -5.29 40.27 27.67
N ALA A 16 -4.65 40.10 26.51
CA ALA A 16 -5.29 40.33 25.24
C ALA A 16 -6.45 39.32 25.07
N VAL A 17 -7.67 39.77 25.35
CA VAL A 17 -8.90 39.06 24.99
C VAL A 17 -9.01 39.06 23.47
N MET A 18 -8.69 37.92 22.86
CA MET A 18 -8.95 37.67 21.44
C MET A 18 -10.46 37.52 21.24
N VAL A 19 -11.13 38.63 20.93
CA VAL A 19 -12.52 38.64 20.47
C VAL A 19 -12.56 37.99 19.08
N PHE A 20 -13.02 36.74 19.03
CA PHE A 20 -13.34 36.09 17.76
C PHE A 20 -14.68 36.64 17.25
N GLU A 21 -14.63 37.61 16.34
CA GLU A 21 -15.77 37.90 15.48
C GLU A 21 -15.97 36.73 14.50
N PRO A 22 -17.21 36.22 14.34
CA PRO A 22 -17.47 35.17 13.37
C PRO A 22 -17.36 35.76 11.96
N ARG A 23 -16.20 35.57 11.32
CA ARG A 23 -16.06 35.78 9.88
C ARG A 23 -16.87 34.72 9.16
N THR A 24 -17.98 35.12 8.55
CA THR A 24 -18.72 34.31 7.59
C THR A 24 -17.82 34.04 6.39
N PHE A 25 -17.29 32.82 6.31
CA PHE A 25 -16.70 32.33 5.08
C PHE A 25 -17.83 32.13 4.08
N LYS A 26 -17.74 32.80 2.93
CA LYS A 26 -18.57 32.46 1.77
C LYS A 26 -18.00 31.16 1.20
N ASP A 27 -18.79 30.09 1.27
CA ASP A 27 -18.47 28.83 0.62
C ASP A 27 -18.18 29.09 -0.87
N ALA A 28 -17.02 28.63 -1.34
CA ALA A 28 -16.73 28.58 -2.76
C ALA A 28 -17.68 27.55 -3.39
N GLN A 29 -18.73 28.02 -4.06
CA GLN A 29 -19.61 27.19 -4.86
C GLN A 29 -18.80 26.54 -6.00
N THR A 30 -18.42 25.27 -5.84
CA THR A 30 -18.09 24.44 -7.00
C THR A 30 -19.40 24.00 -7.65
N GLN A 31 -19.93 24.84 -8.53
CA GLN A 31 -20.96 24.45 -9.49
C GLN A 31 -20.32 23.53 -10.54
N TRP A 32 -20.37 22.22 -10.30
CA TRP A 32 -20.35 21.25 -11.39
C TRP A 32 -21.80 20.91 -11.70
N MET A 33 -22.28 21.30 -12.89
CA MET A 33 -23.56 20.83 -13.40
C MET A 33 -23.43 19.34 -13.74
N ASP A 34 -24.30 18.52 -13.18
CA ASP A 34 -24.51 17.12 -13.55
C ASP A 34 -25.55 17.08 -14.69
N PRO A 35 -25.18 16.80 -15.95
CA PRO A 35 -26.12 16.64 -17.03
C PRO A 35 -26.42 15.14 -17.20
N ALA A 36 -27.11 14.55 -16.23
CA ALA A 36 -27.72 13.24 -16.37
C ALA A 36 -28.93 13.07 -15.45
N VAL A 37 -29.86 14.03 -15.47
CA VAL A 37 -31.21 13.86 -14.93
C VAL A 37 -32.19 14.07 -16.06
N GLU A 38 -32.54 12.98 -16.76
CA GLU A 38 -33.84 12.71 -17.40
C GLU A 38 -33.72 11.51 -18.35
N ASP A 39 -34.12 10.31 -17.88
CA ASP A 39 -35.07 9.46 -18.60
C ASP A 39 -35.45 8.22 -17.76
N HIS A 40 -36.51 8.37 -16.96
CA HIS A 40 -37.22 7.25 -16.37
C HIS A 40 -38.26 6.71 -17.36
N THR A 41 -37.86 5.77 -18.23
CA THR A 41 -38.80 4.97 -19.03
C THR A 41 -38.66 3.49 -18.67
N TYR A 42 -39.22 3.08 -17.53
CA TYR A 42 -39.15 1.70 -17.03
C TYR A 42 -40.26 0.77 -17.59
N SER A 43 -41.05 1.18 -18.58
CA SER A 43 -42.17 0.33 -19.05
C SER A 43 -42.64 0.66 -20.47
N LYS A 44 -41.82 0.34 -21.47
CA LYS A 44 -42.30 0.00 -22.83
C LYS A 44 -41.59 -1.26 -23.31
N GLY A 45 -42.30 -2.38 -23.26
CA GLY A 45 -41.82 -3.67 -23.72
C GLY A 45 -41.60 -3.66 -25.24
N SER A 46 -40.42 -4.12 -25.66
CA SER A 46 -40.18 -4.54 -27.04
C SER A 46 -40.33 -6.05 -27.12
N ILE A 47 -41.11 -6.52 -28.08
CA ILE A 47 -41.26 -7.93 -28.42
C ILE A 47 -39.91 -8.42 -28.96
N ILE A 48 -39.21 -9.28 -28.20
CA ILE A 48 -37.99 -9.93 -28.66
C ILE A 48 -38.37 -11.13 -29.51
N VAL A 49 -38.08 -11.05 -30.80
CA VAL A 49 -38.05 -12.17 -31.74
C VAL A 49 -36.82 -13.03 -31.39
N PRO A 50 -36.93 -14.37 -31.28
CA PRO A 50 -35.81 -15.19 -30.81
C PRO A 50 -34.73 -15.28 -31.90
N HIS A 51 -33.67 -14.49 -31.76
CA HIS A 51 -32.45 -14.68 -32.52
C HIS A 51 -31.63 -15.80 -31.88
N MET A 52 -31.18 -16.74 -32.72
CA MET A 52 -30.46 -17.93 -32.32
C MET A 52 -29.20 -17.61 -31.50
N THR A 53 -29.03 -18.40 -30.45
CA THR A 53 -27.86 -18.49 -29.59
C THR A 53 -26.64 -18.87 -30.42
N THR A 54 -25.75 -17.93 -30.69
CA THR A 54 -24.37 -18.28 -31.06
C THR A 54 -23.64 -18.58 -29.74
N THR A 55 -23.37 -19.86 -29.52
CA THR A 55 -22.51 -20.36 -28.46
C THR A 55 -21.18 -19.60 -28.46
N PRO A 56 -20.75 -18.97 -27.36
CA PRO A 56 -19.37 -18.52 -27.25
C PRO A 56 -18.48 -19.77 -27.23
N THR A 57 -17.53 -19.80 -28.15
CA THR A 57 -16.40 -20.73 -28.17
C THR A 57 -15.79 -20.77 -26.75
N PRO A 58 -15.42 -21.93 -26.20
CA PRO A 58 -14.75 -21.96 -24.91
C PRO A 58 -13.42 -21.21 -25.04
N GLU A 59 -13.38 -19.97 -24.53
CA GLU A 59 -12.11 -19.29 -24.31
C GLU A 59 -11.33 -20.16 -23.33
N ILE A 60 -10.31 -20.85 -23.84
CA ILE A 60 -9.30 -21.49 -23.02
C ILE A 60 -8.73 -20.36 -22.15
N SER A 61 -9.12 -20.34 -20.88
CA SER A 61 -8.65 -19.35 -19.91
C SER A 61 -7.17 -19.61 -19.66
N LEU A 62 -6.32 -19.11 -20.55
CA LEU A 62 -4.87 -19.10 -20.39
C LEU A 62 -4.55 -18.37 -19.08
N SER A 63 -3.67 -18.96 -18.27
CA SER A 63 -3.19 -18.30 -17.07
C SER A 63 -2.50 -17.00 -17.47
N ILE A 64 -2.92 -15.91 -16.83
CA ILE A 64 -2.31 -14.59 -17.06
C ILE A 64 -0.83 -14.63 -16.68
N ALA A 65 -0.48 -15.41 -15.67
CA ALA A 65 0.90 -15.59 -15.27
C ALA A 65 1.73 -16.36 -16.29
N GLU A 66 1.20 -17.40 -16.94
CA GLU A 66 1.90 -18.06 -18.06
C GLU A 66 2.09 -17.11 -19.26
N ASP A 67 1.15 -16.19 -19.47
CA ASP A 67 1.30 -15.19 -20.52
C ASP A 67 2.30 -14.08 -20.16
N THR A 68 2.28 -13.64 -18.91
CA THR A 68 3.08 -12.50 -18.44
C THR A 68 4.52 -12.88 -18.13
N LEU A 69 4.77 -14.10 -17.63
CA LEU A 69 6.06 -14.52 -17.09
C LEU A 69 6.81 -15.44 -18.06
N LYS A 70 7.30 -14.89 -19.19
CA LYS A 70 8.01 -15.68 -20.23
C LYS A 70 9.44 -16.06 -19.86
N GLY A 71 9.99 -15.48 -18.79
CA GLY A 71 11.33 -15.79 -18.29
C GLY A 71 11.69 -14.98 -17.05
N ASP A 72 12.94 -15.13 -16.59
CA ASP A 72 13.43 -14.46 -15.38
C ASP A 72 13.35 -12.93 -15.45
N LYS A 73 13.55 -12.34 -16.63
CA LYS A 73 13.46 -10.88 -16.79
C LYS A 73 12.05 -10.37 -16.44
N ASP A 74 11.02 -11.01 -16.97
CA ASP A 74 9.63 -10.63 -16.71
C ASP A 74 9.23 -10.97 -15.27
N CYS A 75 9.69 -12.11 -14.76
CA CYS A 75 9.39 -12.51 -13.38
C CYS A 75 10.02 -11.56 -12.36
N LEU A 76 11.30 -11.23 -12.52
CA LEU A 76 11.99 -10.25 -11.67
C LEU A 76 11.35 -8.87 -11.78
N LEU A 77 10.96 -8.48 -13.00
CA LEU A 77 10.26 -7.22 -13.21
C LEU A 77 8.96 -7.20 -12.38
N TYR A 78 8.06 -8.16 -12.55
CA TYR A 78 6.72 -8.10 -11.96
C TYR A 78 6.63 -8.53 -10.50
N THR A 79 7.48 -9.45 -10.06
CA THR A 79 7.38 -10.10 -8.74
C THR A 79 8.58 -9.83 -7.84
N GLY A 80 9.71 -9.41 -8.41
CA GLY A 80 10.96 -9.24 -7.67
C GLY A 80 11.72 -10.54 -7.40
N ILE A 81 11.21 -11.70 -7.86
CA ILE A 81 11.85 -13.01 -7.68
C ILE A 81 12.08 -13.72 -9.04
N PRO A 82 13.08 -14.62 -9.16
CA PRO A 82 13.28 -15.42 -10.37
C PRO A 82 12.10 -16.35 -10.66
N LEU A 83 11.94 -16.76 -11.92
CA LEU A 83 10.82 -17.58 -12.37
C LEU A 83 10.76 -18.91 -11.63
N LEU A 84 11.91 -19.56 -11.42
CA LEU A 84 12.00 -20.80 -10.64
C LEU A 84 11.49 -20.64 -9.20
N VAL A 85 11.81 -19.51 -8.56
CA VAL A 85 11.37 -19.22 -7.19
C VAL A 85 9.87 -18.96 -7.17
N PHE A 86 9.35 -18.22 -8.15
CA PHE A 86 7.91 -18.00 -8.30
C PHE A 86 7.15 -19.32 -8.50
N THR A 87 7.60 -20.19 -9.40
CA THR A 87 6.93 -21.49 -9.64
C THR A 87 7.00 -22.41 -8.42
N THR A 88 8.11 -22.37 -7.68
CA THR A 88 8.26 -23.11 -6.42
C THR A 88 7.29 -22.58 -5.37
N LEU A 89 7.22 -21.26 -5.20
CA LEU A 89 6.29 -20.60 -4.28
C LEU A 89 4.84 -20.98 -4.58
N VAL A 90 4.42 -20.91 -5.86
CA VAL A 90 3.08 -21.31 -6.29
C VAL A 90 2.84 -22.79 -6.00
N SER A 91 3.79 -23.66 -6.30
CA SER A 91 3.67 -25.11 -6.07
C SER A 91 3.54 -25.45 -4.59
N CYS A 92 4.24 -24.74 -3.71
CA CYS A 92 4.15 -24.91 -2.26
C CYS A 92 2.83 -24.39 -1.70
N LEU A 93 2.28 -23.30 -2.26
CA LEU A 93 1.14 -22.60 -1.66
C LEU A 93 -0.21 -22.84 -2.36
N GLN A 94 -0.24 -23.51 -3.52
CA GLN A 94 -1.48 -23.74 -4.28
C GLN A 94 -2.58 -24.43 -3.48
N GLY A 95 -2.23 -25.26 -2.48
CA GLY A 95 -3.19 -25.92 -1.58
C GLY A 95 -3.97 -24.96 -0.69
N PHE A 96 -3.51 -23.72 -0.50
CA PHE A 96 -4.15 -22.68 0.29
C PHE A 96 -5.01 -21.72 -0.54
N ALA A 97 -5.17 -21.98 -1.84
CA ALA A 97 -6.03 -21.17 -2.69
C ALA A 97 -7.51 -21.29 -2.26
N PRO A 98 -8.28 -20.18 -2.24
CA PRO A 98 -9.69 -20.24 -1.89
C PRO A 98 -10.48 -21.12 -2.86
N GLN A 99 -11.21 -22.10 -2.33
CA GLN A 99 -12.03 -23.03 -3.13
C GLN A 99 -13.16 -22.34 -3.90
N SER A 100 -13.58 -21.16 -3.44
CA SER A 100 -14.61 -20.33 -4.09
C SER A 100 -14.07 -19.48 -5.25
N SER A 101 -12.76 -19.43 -5.45
CA SER A 101 -12.13 -18.63 -6.49
C SER A 101 -12.13 -19.36 -7.83
N THR A 102 -12.59 -18.70 -8.88
CA THR A 102 -12.46 -19.18 -10.28
C THR A 102 -11.15 -18.77 -10.93
N MET A 103 -10.23 -18.15 -10.18
CA MET A 103 -8.92 -17.71 -10.68
C MET A 103 -7.85 -18.75 -10.32
N PRO A 104 -6.99 -19.17 -11.25
CA PRO A 104 -5.88 -20.08 -10.94
C PRO A 104 -4.98 -19.55 -9.82
N ALA A 105 -4.47 -20.43 -8.95
CA ALA A 105 -3.62 -20.04 -7.82
C ALA A 105 -2.39 -19.22 -8.27
N GLN A 106 -1.77 -19.61 -9.38
CA GLN A 106 -0.66 -18.89 -9.99
C GLN A 106 -0.99 -17.43 -10.32
N ASP A 107 -2.17 -17.16 -10.89
CA ASP A 107 -2.62 -15.81 -11.22
C ASP A 107 -2.92 -15.01 -9.95
N GLN A 108 -3.49 -15.65 -8.93
CA GLN A 108 -3.74 -15.03 -7.62
C GLN A 108 -2.44 -14.61 -6.92
N VAL A 109 -1.43 -15.49 -6.94
CA VAL A 109 -0.10 -15.20 -6.38
C VAL A 109 0.58 -14.10 -7.19
N LEU A 110 0.56 -14.18 -8.53
CA LEU A 110 1.13 -13.13 -9.37
C LEU A 110 0.48 -11.76 -9.10
N LEU A 111 -0.85 -11.70 -9.06
CA LEU A 111 -1.58 -10.47 -8.75
C LEU A 111 -1.11 -9.85 -7.44
N THR A 112 -0.98 -10.69 -6.40
CA THR A 112 -0.55 -10.25 -5.06
C THR A 112 0.89 -9.77 -5.07
N LEU A 113 1.81 -10.50 -5.71
CA LEU A 113 3.21 -10.09 -5.82
C LEU A 113 3.39 -8.82 -6.65
N MET A 114 2.62 -8.63 -7.72
CA MET A 114 2.61 -7.37 -8.49
C MET A 114 2.15 -6.20 -7.63
N LYS A 115 1.13 -6.41 -6.78
CA LYS A 115 0.66 -5.39 -5.84
C LYS A 115 1.74 -5.06 -4.80
N LEU A 116 2.41 -6.05 -4.22
CA LEU A 116 3.45 -5.83 -3.22
C LEU A 116 4.71 -5.18 -3.81
N ARG A 117 5.13 -5.61 -5.00
CA ARG A 117 6.37 -5.15 -5.64
C ARG A 117 6.27 -3.72 -6.20
N HIS A 118 5.18 -3.43 -6.91
CA HIS A 118 5.02 -2.17 -7.65
C HIS A 118 4.02 -1.21 -7.02
N ASN A 119 3.30 -1.65 -5.99
CA ASN A 119 2.15 -0.93 -5.48
C ASN A 119 1.14 -0.54 -6.58
N PHE A 120 0.91 -1.42 -7.58
CA PHE A 120 -0.01 -1.11 -8.66
C PHE A 120 -1.39 -0.69 -8.13
N VAL A 121 -1.99 0.28 -8.81
CA VAL A 121 -3.33 0.77 -8.48
C VAL A 121 -4.34 -0.34 -8.71
N ALA A 122 -5.31 -0.50 -7.79
CA ALA A 122 -6.29 -1.59 -7.85
C ALA A 122 -7.05 -1.63 -9.19
N ALA A 123 -7.37 -0.47 -9.77
CA ALA A 123 -8.02 -0.36 -11.07
C ALA A 123 -7.19 -0.97 -12.22
N ASP A 124 -5.86 -0.90 -12.13
CA ASP A 124 -4.98 -1.51 -13.13
C ASP A 124 -4.99 -3.04 -13.01
N LEU A 125 -4.92 -3.55 -11.78
CA LEU A 125 -5.02 -5.00 -11.50
C LEU A 125 -6.38 -5.57 -11.92
N VAL A 126 -7.47 -4.84 -11.66
CA VAL A 126 -8.83 -5.19 -12.14
C VAL A 126 -8.83 -5.41 -13.65
N ARG A 127 -8.21 -4.49 -14.41
CA ARG A 127 -8.15 -4.56 -15.87
C ARG A 127 -7.29 -5.72 -16.35
N ARG A 128 -6.09 -5.87 -15.79
CA ARG A 128 -5.13 -6.93 -16.17
C ARG A 128 -5.71 -8.31 -15.91
N PHE A 129 -6.27 -8.52 -14.72
CA PHE A 129 -6.76 -9.82 -14.29
C PHE A 129 -8.21 -10.11 -14.69
N LYS A 130 -8.89 -9.15 -15.33
CA LYS A 130 -10.30 -9.24 -15.72
C LYS A 130 -11.19 -9.65 -14.53
N ARG A 131 -10.91 -9.09 -13.35
CA ARG A 131 -11.60 -9.37 -12.09
C ARG A 131 -12.25 -8.13 -11.51
N SER A 132 -13.29 -8.29 -10.72
CA SER A 132 -13.90 -7.18 -9.99
C SER A 132 -12.94 -6.62 -8.92
N ALA A 133 -13.11 -5.35 -8.56
CA ALA A 133 -12.33 -4.72 -7.48
C ALA A 133 -12.45 -5.49 -6.15
N SER A 134 -13.64 -6.04 -5.87
CA SER A 134 -13.88 -6.88 -4.69
C SER A 134 -13.05 -8.16 -4.72
N GLN A 135 -12.98 -8.84 -5.87
CA GLN A 135 -12.15 -10.04 -6.03
C GLN A 135 -10.67 -9.71 -5.88
N VAL A 136 -10.16 -8.65 -6.55
CA VAL A 136 -8.77 -8.22 -6.42
C VAL A 136 -8.41 -7.96 -4.96
N SER A 137 -9.25 -7.18 -4.24
CA SER A 137 -9.03 -6.88 -2.82
C SER A 137 -8.99 -8.15 -1.97
N LYS A 138 -10.00 -9.01 -2.08
CA LYS A 138 -10.07 -10.29 -1.35
C LYS A 138 -8.88 -11.19 -1.65
N THR A 139 -8.46 -11.28 -2.91
CA THR A 139 -7.30 -12.06 -3.33
C THR A 139 -6.02 -11.53 -2.68
N VAL A 140 -5.77 -10.21 -2.76
CA VAL A 140 -4.56 -9.62 -2.15
C VAL A 140 -4.54 -9.87 -0.64
N THR A 141 -5.64 -9.57 0.07
CA THR A 141 -5.71 -9.78 1.51
C THR A 141 -5.45 -11.24 1.89
N HIS A 142 -6.15 -12.19 1.25
CA HIS A 142 -5.97 -13.62 1.50
C HIS A 142 -4.52 -14.07 1.31
N TRP A 143 -3.91 -13.69 0.17
CA TRP A 143 -2.55 -14.14 -0.14
C TRP A 143 -1.48 -13.43 0.68
N VAL A 144 -1.71 -12.20 1.16
CA VAL A 144 -0.81 -11.56 2.13
C VAL A 144 -0.75 -12.37 3.42
N ASP A 145 -1.89 -12.82 3.93
CA ASP A 145 -1.94 -13.63 5.16
C ASP A 145 -1.27 -15.00 4.96
N VAL A 146 -1.57 -15.68 3.84
CA VAL A 146 -0.95 -16.98 3.49
C VAL A 146 0.56 -16.83 3.32
N LEU A 147 1.02 -15.81 2.60
CA LEU A 147 2.46 -15.57 2.42
C LEU A 147 3.14 -15.26 3.75
N ALA A 148 2.54 -14.41 4.59
CA ALA A 148 3.09 -14.09 5.90
C ALA A 148 3.27 -15.34 6.77
N GLU A 149 2.26 -16.20 6.86
CA GLU A 149 2.31 -17.42 7.69
C GLU A 149 3.34 -18.43 7.16
N HIS A 150 3.43 -18.63 5.84
CA HIS A 150 4.27 -19.66 5.25
C HIS A 150 5.69 -19.21 4.89
N THR A 151 5.99 -17.92 4.98
CA THR A 151 7.36 -17.39 4.77
C THR A 151 7.98 -16.79 6.02
N LYS A 152 7.30 -16.83 7.18
CA LYS A 152 7.83 -16.28 8.45
C LYS A 152 9.20 -16.84 8.83
N ASP A 153 9.44 -18.12 8.56
CA ASP A 153 10.72 -18.77 8.89
C ASP A 153 11.88 -18.30 7.99
N LEU A 154 11.56 -17.67 6.84
CA LEU A 154 12.56 -17.05 5.95
C LEU A 154 12.94 -15.63 6.40
N ILE A 155 12.14 -15.03 7.28
CA ILE A 155 12.33 -13.67 7.80
C ILE A 155 12.45 -13.78 9.33
N PRO A 156 13.62 -14.18 9.86
CA PRO A 156 13.78 -14.35 11.29
C PRO A 156 13.53 -13.04 12.03
N TRP A 157 12.57 -13.05 12.95
CA TRP A 157 12.25 -11.94 13.84
C TRP A 157 12.21 -12.43 15.29
N LEU A 158 12.49 -11.52 16.24
CA LEU A 158 12.44 -11.89 17.65
C LEU A 158 11.00 -12.21 18.08
N PRO A 159 10.78 -13.26 18.89
CA PRO A 159 9.46 -13.53 19.46
C PRO A 159 8.94 -12.34 20.27
N CYS A 160 7.63 -12.10 20.21
CA CYS A 160 6.99 -11.00 20.95
C CYS A 160 7.31 -11.03 22.45
N ASP A 161 7.35 -12.22 23.06
CA ASP A 161 7.65 -12.37 24.48
C ASP A 161 9.09 -11.98 24.80
N THR A 162 10.04 -12.29 23.90
CA THR A 162 11.43 -11.88 24.02
C THR A 162 11.55 -10.36 23.94
N ILE A 163 10.90 -9.74 22.95
CA ILE A 163 10.92 -8.27 22.78
C ILE A 163 10.34 -7.59 24.03
N LYS A 164 9.21 -8.07 24.54
CA LYS A 164 8.59 -7.53 25.77
C LYS A 164 9.49 -7.71 27.00
N ALA A 165 10.18 -8.84 27.11
CA ALA A 165 11.09 -9.11 28.23
C ALA A 165 12.36 -8.25 28.20
N THR A 166 12.84 -7.87 27.01
CA THR A 166 14.06 -7.04 26.85
C THR A 166 13.77 -5.56 26.61
N MET A 167 12.50 -5.15 26.55
CA MET A 167 12.11 -3.80 26.19
C MET A 167 12.68 -2.76 27.18
N PRO A 168 13.42 -1.75 26.69
CA PRO A 168 13.89 -0.65 27.51
C PRO A 168 12.75 0.08 28.23
N LYS A 169 12.98 0.46 29.50
CA LYS A 169 11.98 1.12 30.35
C LYS A 169 11.36 2.38 29.72
N VAL A 170 12.15 3.14 28.95
CA VAL A 170 11.69 4.35 28.27
C VAL A 170 10.61 4.05 27.22
N PHE A 171 10.74 2.92 26.52
CA PHE A 171 9.72 2.46 25.57
C PHE A 171 8.52 1.88 26.30
N LEU A 172 8.71 1.08 27.35
CA LEU A 172 7.58 0.54 28.12
C LEU A 172 6.66 1.62 28.71
N GLN A 173 7.21 2.78 29.10
CA GLN A 173 6.44 3.89 29.68
C GLN A 173 5.51 4.58 28.68
N HIS A 174 5.87 4.60 27.39
CA HIS A 174 5.17 5.39 26.37
C HIS A 174 4.58 4.53 25.25
N PHE A 175 5.12 3.32 25.05
CA PHE A 175 4.92 2.42 23.92
C PHE A 175 5.00 0.95 24.37
N SER A 176 4.12 0.55 25.30
CA SER A 176 4.14 -0.81 25.90
C SER A 176 3.96 -1.95 24.89
N ASP A 177 3.35 -1.68 23.73
CA ASP A 177 3.12 -2.65 22.65
C ASP A 177 4.12 -2.52 21.50
N LEU A 178 5.24 -1.81 21.70
CA LEU A 178 6.28 -1.64 20.69
C LEU A 178 6.94 -2.98 20.35
N THR A 179 6.84 -3.43 19.10
CA THR A 179 7.52 -4.66 18.65
C THR A 179 8.68 -4.39 17.69
N CYS A 180 8.67 -3.21 17.06
CA CYS A 180 9.62 -2.87 16.02
C CYS A 180 9.71 -1.34 15.88
N ILE A 181 10.93 -0.83 15.74
CA ILE A 181 11.23 0.53 15.32
C ILE A 181 11.70 0.44 13.87
N ILE A 182 11.02 1.17 12.99
CA ILE A 182 11.33 1.18 11.56
C ILE A 182 11.94 2.54 11.20
N ASP A 183 13.10 2.51 10.57
CA ASP A 183 13.79 3.70 10.07
C ASP A 183 14.26 3.51 8.61
N CYS A 184 14.27 4.59 7.84
CA CYS A 184 14.84 4.63 6.51
C CYS A 184 16.27 5.14 6.60
N THR A 185 17.24 4.24 6.51
CA THR A 185 18.66 4.59 6.60
C THR A 185 19.25 4.79 5.19
N GLU A 186 20.20 5.73 5.09
CA GLU A 186 20.99 5.96 3.88
C GLU A 186 22.45 5.61 4.12
N SER A 187 23.03 4.81 3.21
CA SER A 187 24.47 4.55 3.18
C SER A 187 25.09 5.08 1.89
N VAL A 188 26.27 5.69 2.00
CA VAL A 188 27.02 6.19 0.85
C VAL A 188 27.47 5.03 -0.03
N LEU A 189 27.24 5.17 -1.33
CA LEU A 189 27.70 4.26 -2.36
C LEU A 189 28.98 4.78 -3.03
N GLN A 190 29.76 3.85 -3.56
CA GLN A 190 30.78 4.21 -4.55
C GLN A 190 30.08 4.77 -5.80
N LYS A 191 30.63 5.86 -6.35
CA LYS A 191 30.12 6.50 -7.56
C LYS A 191 30.06 5.51 -8.73
N ALA A 192 28.85 5.26 -9.23
CA ALA A 192 28.64 4.39 -10.37
C ALA A 192 29.26 4.98 -11.65
N LYS A 193 29.76 4.10 -12.54
CA LYS A 193 30.24 4.49 -13.87
C LYS A 193 29.08 4.82 -14.82
N ASN A 194 27.97 4.09 -14.70
CA ASN A 194 26.75 4.34 -15.46
C ASN A 194 26.08 5.63 -14.96
N LEU A 195 25.76 6.54 -15.88
CA LEU A 195 25.20 7.85 -15.55
C LEU A 195 23.78 7.78 -15.00
N ASP A 196 22.95 6.87 -15.52
CA ASP A 196 21.57 6.67 -15.06
C ASP A 196 21.58 6.13 -13.63
N SER A 197 22.36 5.09 -13.36
CA SER A 197 22.52 4.57 -11.98
C SER A 197 23.04 5.64 -11.01
N ARG A 198 23.85 6.58 -11.52
CA ARG A 198 24.38 7.70 -10.74
C ARG A 198 23.33 8.80 -10.52
N SER A 199 22.44 9.08 -11.45
CA SER A 199 21.33 10.01 -11.21
C SER A 199 20.31 9.42 -10.24
N GLU A 200 19.96 8.15 -10.42
CA GLU A 200 18.96 7.46 -9.59
C GLU A 200 19.36 7.31 -8.12
N SER A 201 20.66 7.20 -7.84
CA SER A 201 21.19 7.04 -6.48
C SER A 201 21.66 8.35 -5.84
N TYR A 202 21.52 9.51 -6.48
CA TYR A 202 22.05 10.75 -5.93
C TYR A 202 21.13 11.32 -4.82
N SER A 203 21.67 11.48 -3.62
CA SER A 203 20.99 12.14 -2.51
C SER A 203 21.43 13.58 -2.41
N HIS A 204 20.47 14.50 -2.61
CA HIS A 204 20.71 15.93 -2.44
C HIS A 204 21.09 16.29 -1.00
N TYR A 205 20.51 15.59 -0.02
CA TYR A 205 20.79 15.83 1.40
C TYR A 205 22.25 15.51 1.76
N TYR A 206 22.80 14.41 1.25
CA TYR A 206 24.18 13.99 1.52
C TYR A 206 25.18 14.44 0.44
N ALA A 207 24.74 15.20 -0.57
CA ALA A 207 25.52 15.62 -1.73
C ALA A 207 26.37 14.47 -2.36
N SER A 208 25.86 13.24 -2.33
CA SER A 208 26.58 12.03 -2.71
C SER A 208 25.62 10.96 -3.19
N ASN A 209 26.16 9.92 -3.85
CA ASN A 209 25.37 8.75 -4.22
C ASN A 209 25.13 7.89 -2.98
N THR A 210 23.87 7.61 -2.64
CA THR A 210 23.47 6.79 -1.49
C THR A 210 22.50 5.69 -1.90
N VAL A 211 22.41 4.66 -1.07
CA VAL A 211 21.32 3.68 -1.12
C VAL A 211 20.44 3.90 0.10
N LYS A 212 19.12 4.00 -0.14
CA LYS A 212 18.09 4.00 0.90
C LYS A 212 17.64 2.57 1.14
N TYR A 213 17.53 2.18 2.40
CA TYR A 213 16.95 0.90 2.78
C TYR A 213 16.18 1.04 4.08
N LEU A 214 15.12 0.23 4.21
CA LEU A 214 14.31 0.17 5.41
C LEU A 214 14.99 -0.76 6.42
N VAL A 215 15.22 -0.27 7.63
CA VAL A 215 15.75 -1.06 8.74
C VAL A 215 14.64 -1.21 9.77
N ALA A 216 14.43 -2.45 10.20
CA ALA A 216 13.53 -2.80 11.29
C ALA A 216 14.40 -3.27 12.48
N ILE A 217 14.23 -2.65 13.64
CA ILE A 217 15.00 -2.95 14.86
C ILE A 217 14.01 -3.33 15.96
N ALA A 218 14.24 -4.48 16.62
CA ALA A 218 13.55 -4.80 17.85
C ALA A 218 14.08 -3.89 18.99
N PRO A 219 13.20 -3.22 19.75
CA PRO A 219 13.56 -2.20 20.73
C PRO A 219 14.39 -2.70 21.91
#